data_AF-A0A341D4X6-F1
#
_entry.id   AF-A0A341D4X6-F1
#
_cell.length_a   1.000
_cell.length_b   1.000
_cell.length_c   1.000
_cell.angle_alpha   90.00
_cell.angle_beta   90.00
_cell.angle_gamma   90.00
#
_symmetry.space_group_name_H-M   'P 1'
#
loop_
_entity.id
_entity.type
_entity.pdbx_description
1 polymer ?
#
loop_
_entity_poly.entity_id
_entity_poly.type
_entity_poly.pdbx_seq_one_letter_code
_entity_poly.pdbx_strand_id
1 'polypeptide(L)'
;MAASRYRRFLRLCEEWPVDETKRGRDLGAYLRQRVAQAFREGENTQVSEPEACDQMYESLARLHANYYKHKYPRPRDTSFSGLSLEEYKLILSTDTLEEFKEMNKGMWKKLQEKFAPRDPEEKHKAWARALTRPHT
;
A
#
# COMPACT_ATOMS: atom_id res chain seq x y z
N MET A 1 -11.30 -34.36 17.18
CA MET A 1 -11.74 -34.14 15.77
C MET A 1 -11.00 -32.92 15.25
N ALA A 2 -10.03 -33.10 14.35
CA ALA A 2 -9.34 -31.96 13.75
C ALA A 2 -10.34 -31.21 12.85
N ALA A 3 -10.56 -29.92 13.11
CA ALA A 3 -11.34 -29.09 12.19
C ALA A 3 -10.66 -29.10 10.81
N SER A 4 -11.45 -29.20 9.74
CA SER A 4 -10.94 -29.09 8.37
C SER A 4 -10.12 -27.80 8.22
N ARG A 5 -9.04 -27.82 7.41
CA ARG A 5 -8.15 -26.65 7.21
C ARG A 5 -8.94 -25.41 6.85
N TYR A 6 -9.93 -25.57 5.96
CA TYR A 6 -10.85 -24.53 5.57
C TYR A 6 -11.56 -23.87 6.78
N ARG A 7 -12.11 -24.66 7.73
CA ARG A 7 -12.73 -24.11 8.95
C ARG A 7 -11.75 -23.30 9.80
N ARG A 8 -10.47 -23.71 9.86
CA ARG A 8 -9.44 -22.94 10.60
C ARG A 8 -9.22 -21.58 9.95
N PHE A 9 -9.10 -21.53 8.61
CA PHE A 9 -8.98 -20.27 7.87
C PHE A 9 -10.23 -19.40 7.99
N LEU A 10 -11.43 -19.97 8.00
CA LEU A 10 -12.66 -19.22 8.21
C LEU A 10 -12.68 -18.53 9.59
N ARG A 11 -12.38 -19.26 10.66
CA ARG A 11 -12.29 -18.65 12.00
C ARG A 11 -11.25 -17.53 12.06
N LEU A 12 -10.09 -17.76 11.46
CA LEU A 12 -9.05 -16.73 11.39
C LEU A 12 -9.56 -15.47 10.65
N CYS A 13 -10.29 -15.63 9.54
CA CYS A 13 -10.89 -14.52 8.80
C CYS A 13 -12.00 -13.79 9.59
N GLU A 14 -12.73 -14.48 10.47
CA GLU A 14 -13.71 -13.87 11.37
C GLU A 14 -13.04 -13.01 12.44
N GLU A 15 -11.96 -13.52 13.03
CA GLU A 15 -11.22 -12.82 14.08
C GLU A 15 -10.31 -11.69 13.54
N TRP A 16 -9.98 -11.71 12.25
CA TRP A 16 -9.06 -10.73 11.66
C TRP A 16 -9.74 -9.37 11.42
N PRO A 17 -9.28 -8.28 12.05
CA PRO A 17 -9.90 -6.96 11.91
C PRO A 17 -9.69 -6.38 10.51
N VAL A 18 -10.62 -5.53 10.07
CA VAL A 18 -10.49 -4.76 8.83
C VAL A 18 -10.14 -3.32 9.18
N ASP A 19 -9.07 -2.81 8.58
CA ASP A 19 -8.71 -1.39 8.69
C ASP A 19 -9.40 -0.57 7.58
N GLU A 20 -10.48 0.11 7.95
CA GLU A 20 -11.25 0.96 7.04
C GLU A 20 -10.42 2.08 6.41
N THR A 21 -9.34 2.51 7.07
CA THR A 21 -8.46 3.55 6.54
C THR A 21 -7.64 3.06 5.33
N LYS A 22 -7.51 1.75 5.13
CA LYS A 22 -6.72 1.12 4.07
C LYS A 22 -7.59 0.46 3.01
N ARG A 23 -8.61 1.19 2.55
CA ARG A 23 -9.53 0.73 1.49
C ARG A 23 -8.76 0.18 0.29
N GLY A 24 -9.11 -1.04 -0.14
CA GLY A 24 -8.48 -1.75 -1.26
C GLY A 24 -7.07 -2.31 -1.00
N ARG A 25 -6.50 -2.09 0.19
CA ARG A 25 -5.16 -2.57 0.58
C ARG A 25 -5.13 -3.26 1.95
N ASP A 26 -6.28 -3.34 2.62
CA ASP A 26 -6.41 -3.99 3.92
C ASP A 26 -6.10 -5.49 3.82
N LEU A 27 -5.28 -5.95 4.76
CA LEU A 27 -4.83 -7.34 4.78
C LEU A 27 -5.98 -8.29 5.13
N GLY A 28 -6.89 -7.91 6.03
CA GLY A 28 -8.03 -8.75 6.39
C GLY A 28 -8.96 -8.98 5.20
N ALA A 29 -9.28 -7.93 4.44
CA ALA A 29 -10.04 -8.01 3.20
C ALA A 29 -9.34 -8.90 2.16
N TYR A 30 -8.02 -8.71 1.99
CA TYR A 30 -7.21 -9.53 1.09
C TYR A 30 -7.20 -11.01 1.49
N LEU A 31 -7.04 -11.32 2.78
CA LEU A 31 -7.05 -12.70 3.28
C LEU A 31 -8.38 -13.40 2.99
N ARG A 32 -9.52 -12.73 3.22
CA ARG A 32 -10.84 -13.28 2.89
C ARG A 32 -10.98 -13.61 1.41
N GLN A 33 -10.54 -12.70 0.53
CA GLN A 33 -10.55 -12.93 -0.91
C GLN A 33 -9.66 -14.12 -1.30
N ARG A 34 -8.46 -14.22 -0.71
CA ARG A 34 -7.52 -15.31 -1.01
C ARG A 34 -8.01 -16.65 -0.50
N VAL A 35 -8.62 -16.70 0.67
CA VAL A 35 -9.24 -17.94 1.21
C VAL A 35 -10.38 -18.39 0.30
N ALA A 36 -11.25 -17.48 -0.16
CA ALA A 36 -12.32 -17.81 -1.10
C ALA A 36 -11.79 -18.32 -2.46
N GLN A 37 -10.65 -17.80 -2.93
CA GLN A 37 -9.99 -18.28 -4.15
C GLN A 37 -9.28 -19.62 -3.97
N ALA A 38 -8.63 -19.84 -2.83
CA ALA A 38 -7.85 -21.03 -2.56
C ALA A 38 -8.75 -22.23 -2.23
N PHE A 39 -9.87 -22.00 -1.54
CA PHE A 39 -10.83 -23.02 -1.11
C PHE A 39 -12.17 -22.85 -1.85
N ARG A 40 -12.13 -22.81 -3.19
CA ARG A 40 -13.33 -22.65 -4.04
C ARG A 40 -14.40 -23.72 -3.78
N GLU A 41 -13.98 -24.93 -3.45
CA GLU A 41 -14.85 -26.07 -3.15
C GLU A 41 -15.03 -26.27 -1.63
N GLY A 42 -14.62 -25.29 -0.82
CA GLY A 42 -14.68 -25.33 0.63
C GLY A 42 -13.87 -26.48 1.23
N GLU A 43 -14.56 -27.39 1.92
CA GLU A 43 -13.92 -28.53 2.59
C GLU A 43 -13.45 -29.61 1.61
N ASN A 44 -14.02 -29.66 0.41
CA ASN A 44 -13.70 -30.67 -0.60
C ASN A 44 -12.46 -30.32 -1.43
N THR A 45 -11.94 -29.09 -1.29
CA THR A 45 -10.78 -28.63 -2.04
C THR A 45 -9.56 -29.49 -1.73
N GLN A 46 -8.98 -30.07 -2.79
CA GLN A 46 -7.73 -30.81 -2.71
C GLN A 46 -6.56 -29.84 -2.60
N VAL A 47 -5.89 -29.85 -1.45
CA VAL A 47 -4.70 -29.02 -1.21
C VAL A 47 -3.47 -29.81 -1.67
N SER A 48 -2.80 -29.35 -2.74
CA SER A 48 -1.63 -30.01 -3.31
C SER A 48 -0.46 -30.14 -2.31
N GLU A 49 -0.26 -29.12 -1.48
CA GLU A 49 0.80 -29.07 -0.45
C GLU A 49 0.20 -28.79 0.94
N PRO A 50 -0.21 -29.84 1.67
CA PRO A 50 -0.88 -29.68 2.95
C PRO A 50 -0.01 -29.01 4.02
N GLU A 51 1.28 -29.36 4.08
CA GLU A 51 2.21 -28.83 5.08
C GLU A 51 2.47 -27.34 4.89
N ALA A 52 2.66 -26.88 3.65
CA ALA A 52 2.82 -25.46 3.34
C ALA A 52 1.56 -24.66 3.72
N CYS A 53 0.38 -25.24 3.50
CA CYS A 53 -0.89 -24.64 3.91
C CYS A 53 -0.99 -24.49 5.44
N ASP A 54 -0.59 -25.53 6.18
CA ASP A 54 -0.58 -25.51 7.65
C ASP A 54 0.45 -24.51 8.20
N GLN A 55 1.66 -24.43 7.62
CA GLN A 55 2.67 -23.43 7.98
C GLN A 55 2.21 -22.00 7.72
N MET A 56 1.50 -21.78 6.61
CA MET A 56 0.94 -20.47 6.27
C MET A 56 -0.14 -20.08 7.29
N TYR A 57 -1.02 -21.02 7.65
CA TYR A 57 -2.01 -20.79 8.71
C TYR A 57 -1.35 -20.41 10.04
N GLU A 58 -0.34 -21.16 10.48
CA GLU A 58 0.36 -20.88 11.73
C GLU A 58 1.02 -19.50 11.73
N SER A 59 1.61 -19.10 10.60
CA SER A 59 2.24 -17.80 10.45
C SER A 59 1.22 -16.67 10.58
N LEU A 60 0.06 -16.81 9.95
CA LEU A 60 -1.03 -15.83 10.07
C LEU A 60 -1.61 -15.81 11.49
N ALA A 61 -1.84 -16.97 12.11
CA ALA A 61 -2.34 -17.05 13.48
C ALA A 61 -1.37 -16.37 14.48
N ARG A 62 -0.05 -16.52 14.31
CA ARG A 62 0.95 -15.81 15.12
C ARG A 62 0.88 -14.30 14.94
N LEU A 63 0.65 -13.82 13.72
CA LEU A 63 0.48 -12.39 13.44
C LEU A 63 -0.77 -11.84 14.13
N HIS A 64 -1.91 -12.52 13.97
CA HIS A 64 -3.18 -12.13 14.58
C HIS A 64 -3.10 -12.06 16.11
N ALA A 65 -2.51 -13.09 16.74
CA ALA A 65 -2.33 -13.14 18.20
C ALA A 65 -1.25 -12.17 18.72
N ASN A 66 -0.65 -11.34 17.86
CA ASN A 66 0.46 -10.46 18.20
C ASN A 66 1.62 -11.21 18.89
N TYR A 67 1.86 -12.47 18.54
CA TYR A 67 2.75 -13.37 19.27
C TYR A 67 4.14 -12.78 19.47
N TYR A 68 4.74 -12.21 18.43
CA TYR A 68 6.08 -11.63 18.50
C TYR A 68 6.15 -10.32 19.28
N LYS A 69 5.07 -9.54 19.32
CA LYS A 69 4.97 -8.34 20.16
C LYS A 69 5.04 -8.73 21.64
N HIS A 70 4.37 -9.81 22.03
CA HIS A 70 4.38 -10.32 23.40
C HIS A 70 5.66 -11.09 23.74
N LYS A 71 6.21 -11.85 22.79
CA LYS A 71 7.44 -12.62 22.98
C LYS A 71 8.67 -11.74 23.15
N TYR A 72 8.70 -10.60 22.44
CA TYR A 72 9.83 -9.67 22.47
C TYR A 72 9.33 -8.25 22.81
N PRO A 73 9.03 -7.98 24.11
CA PRO A 73 8.59 -6.66 24.54
C PRO A 73 9.65 -5.60 24.22
N ARG A 74 9.21 -4.46 23.69
CA ARG A 74 10.10 -3.35 23.37
C ARG A 74 10.04 -2.27 24.45
N PRO A 75 11.17 -1.59 24.74
CA PRO A 75 11.17 -0.44 25.67
C PRO A 75 10.45 0.78 25.12
N ARG A 76 10.29 0.88 23.79
CA ARG A 76 9.69 2.02 23.11
C ARG A 76 8.55 1.55 22.20
N ASP A 77 7.50 2.35 22.17
CA ASP A 77 6.34 2.14 21.31
C ASP A 77 6.52 2.75 19.91
N THR A 78 7.58 3.53 19.70
CA THR A 78 7.94 4.10 18.40
C THR A 78 8.79 3.13 17.57
N SER A 79 8.67 3.25 16.24
CA SER A 79 9.49 2.49 15.30
C SER A 79 10.85 3.16 15.05
N PHE A 80 11.61 2.65 14.08
CA PHE A 80 12.84 3.28 13.57
C PHE A 80 12.65 4.75 13.12
N SER A 81 11.49 5.13 12.57
CA SER A 81 11.26 6.51 12.14
C SER A 81 10.91 7.45 13.29
N GLY A 82 10.82 6.96 14.52
CA GLY A 82 10.38 7.72 15.68
C GLY A 82 8.88 8.01 15.74
N LEU A 83 8.10 7.52 14.75
CA LEU A 83 6.66 7.72 14.70
C LEU A 83 5.92 6.69 15.57
N SER A 84 4.81 7.13 16.14
CA SER A 84 3.83 6.32 16.85
C SER A 84 2.93 5.53 15.89
N LEU A 85 2.22 4.53 16.42
CA LEU A 85 1.29 3.71 15.66
C LEU A 85 0.19 4.54 14.97
N GLU A 86 -0.35 5.53 15.68
CA GLU A 86 -1.45 6.36 15.16
C GLU A 86 -0.97 7.28 14.04
N GLU A 87 0.23 7.84 14.15
CA GLU A 87 0.85 8.62 13.08
C GLU A 87 1.08 7.74 11.84
N TYR A 88 1.54 6.51 12.02
CA TYR A 88 1.66 5.56 10.91
C TYR A 88 0.32 5.21 10.28
N LYS A 89 -0.72 5.00 11.09
CA LYS A 89 -2.06 4.71 10.59
C LYS A 89 -2.58 5.85 9.73
N LEU A 90 -2.36 7.09 10.16
CA LEU A 90 -2.72 8.28 9.40
C LEU A 90 -1.92 8.39 8.09
N ILE A 91 -0.59 8.29 8.14
CA ILE A 91 0.30 8.42 6.98
C ILE A 91 0.07 7.32 5.92
N LEU A 92 -0.30 6.12 6.37
CA LEU A 92 -0.55 4.98 5.50
C LEU A 92 -2.02 4.83 5.07
N SER A 93 -2.90 5.72 5.54
CA SER A 93 -4.29 5.74 5.12
C SER A 93 -4.39 5.98 3.62
N THR A 94 -5.46 5.48 3.02
CA THR A 94 -5.70 5.66 1.58
C THR A 94 -5.88 7.14 1.25
N ASP A 95 -6.52 7.91 2.14
CA ASP A 95 -6.82 9.33 1.93
C ASP A 95 -5.53 10.17 1.89
N THR A 96 -4.62 9.99 2.87
CA THR A 96 -3.35 10.72 2.87
C THR A 96 -2.47 10.34 1.68
N LEU A 97 -2.47 9.06 1.29
CA LEU A 97 -1.73 8.62 0.11
C LEU A 97 -2.31 9.18 -1.20
N GLU A 98 -3.61 9.36 -1.30
CA GLU A 98 -4.25 10.02 -2.44
C GLU A 98 -3.89 11.51 -2.49
N GLU A 99 -3.93 12.21 -1.36
CA GLU A 99 -3.47 13.60 -1.26
C GLU A 99 -2.01 13.73 -1.71
N PHE A 100 -1.12 12.85 -1.23
CA PHE A 100 0.28 12.84 -1.66
C PHE A 100 0.43 12.61 -3.17
N LYS A 101 -0.40 11.74 -3.77
CA LYS A 101 -0.39 11.53 -5.23
C LYS A 101 -0.82 12.77 -5.99
N GLU A 102 -1.88 13.45 -5.56
CA GLU A 102 -2.37 14.68 -6.20
C GLU A 102 -1.37 15.83 -6.06
N MET A 103 -0.77 16.00 -4.87
CA MET A 103 0.31 16.96 -4.66
C MET A 103 1.49 16.69 -5.59
N ASN A 104 1.89 15.42 -5.71
CA ASN A 104 2.98 15.03 -6.60
C ASN A 104 2.66 15.38 -8.05
N LYS A 105 1.45 15.05 -8.56
CA LYS A 105 1.02 15.47 -9.91
C LYS A 105 1.12 16.97 -10.12
N GLY A 106 0.73 17.78 -9.13
CA GLY A 106 0.88 19.24 -9.18
C GLY A 106 2.34 19.71 -9.27
N MET A 107 3.24 19.05 -8.53
CA MET A 107 4.68 19.32 -8.59
C MET A 107 5.30 18.87 -9.92
N TRP A 108 4.91 17.71 -10.44
CA TRP A 108 5.33 17.21 -11.76
C TRP A 108 4.89 18.14 -12.89
N LYS A 109 3.65 18.67 -12.84
CA LYS A 109 3.18 19.68 -13.81
C LYS A 109 4.03 20.95 -13.77
N LYS A 110 4.33 21.48 -12.58
CA LYS A 110 5.22 22.65 -12.43
C LYS A 110 6.64 22.38 -12.93
N LEU A 111 7.14 21.16 -12.76
CA LEU A 111 8.44 20.75 -13.29
C LEU A 111 8.38 20.67 -14.83
N GLN A 112 7.35 20.02 -15.38
CA GLN A 112 7.12 19.93 -16.82
C GLN A 112 7.00 21.32 -17.47
N GLU A 113 6.28 22.27 -16.87
CA GLU A 113 6.16 23.64 -17.37
C GLU A 113 7.51 24.39 -17.38
N LYS A 114 8.37 24.12 -16.39
CA LYS A 114 9.72 24.73 -16.32
C LYS A 114 10.69 24.15 -17.37
N PHE A 115 10.50 22.90 -17.75
CA PHE A 115 11.33 22.20 -18.74
C PHE A 115 10.70 22.10 -20.12
N ALA A 116 9.43 22.50 -20.28
CA ALA A 116 8.79 22.61 -21.58
C ALA A 116 9.56 23.65 -22.40
N PRO A 117 9.92 23.34 -23.66
CA PRO A 117 10.59 24.30 -24.51
C PRO A 117 9.67 25.51 -24.69
N ARG A 118 10.11 26.70 -24.25
CA ARG A 118 9.48 27.97 -24.64
C ARG A 118 9.27 27.97 -26.14
N ASP A 119 8.05 28.30 -26.54
CA ASP A 119 7.56 28.25 -27.91
C ASP A 119 8.62 28.79 -28.89
N PRO A 120 9.02 28.02 -29.92
CA PRO A 120 10.04 28.45 -30.88
C PRO A 120 9.65 29.75 -31.61
N GLU A 121 8.37 30.10 -31.68
CA GLU A 121 7.92 31.36 -32.26
C GLU A 121 8.34 32.59 -31.43
N GLU A 122 8.37 32.49 -30.10
CA GLU A 122 8.83 33.59 -29.25
C GLU A 122 10.34 33.82 -29.38
N LYS A 123 11.12 32.74 -29.55
CA LYS A 123 12.55 32.85 -29.84
C LYS A 123 12.77 33.49 -31.20
N HIS A 124 12.02 33.08 -32.23
CA HIS A 124 12.17 33.65 -33.57
C HIS A 124 11.81 35.15 -33.62
N LYS A 125 10.75 35.58 -32.91
CA LYS A 125 10.40 37.00 -32.75
C LYS A 125 11.42 37.80 -31.95
N ALA A 126 11.99 37.22 -30.88
CA ALA A 126 13.00 37.89 -30.07
C ALA A 126 14.31 38.10 -30.84
N TRP A 127 14.74 37.11 -31.63
CA TRP A 127 15.90 37.21 -32.52
C TRP A 127 15.67 38.22 -33.66
N ALA A 128 14.48 38.20 -34.27
CA ALA A 128 14.12 39.17 -35.31
C ALA A 128 14.14 40.61 -34.79
N ARG A 129 13.66 40.85 -33.55
CA ARG A 129 13.71 42.16 -32.88
C ARG A 129 15.12 42.62 -32.51
N ALA A 130 16.02 41.69 -32.17
CA ALA A 130 17.41 42.02 -31.86
C ALA A 130 18.19 42.45 -33.12
N LEU A 131 17.87 41.85 -34.26
CA LEU A 131 18.50 42.14 -35.56
C LEU A 131 18.00 43.43 -36.24
N THR A 132 16.89 44.01 -35.78
CA THR A 132 16.31 45.24 -36.36
C THR A 132 16.76 46.54 -35.67
N ARG A 133 17.64 46.50 -34.67
CA ARG A 133 18.19 47.74 -34.09
C ARG A 133 19.26 48.30 -35.02
N PRO A 134 19.07 49.49 -35.63
CA PRO A 134 20.14 50.14 -36.38
C PRO A 134 21.23 50.57 -35.40
N HIS A 135 22.47 50.19 -35.68
CA HIS A 135 23.63 50.85 -35.09
C HIS A 135 23.69 52.26 -35.69
N THR A 136 23.68 53.27 -34.83
CA THR A 136 23.86 54.70 -35.18
C THR A 136 25.08 54.93 -36.05
#